data_AF-A0A3A9XTS7-F1
#
_entry.id   AF-A0A3A9XTS7-F1
#
_cell.length_a   1.000
_cell.length_b   1.000
_cell.length_c   1.000
_cell.angle_alpha   90.00
_cell.angle_beta   90.00
_cell.angle_gamma   90.00
#
_symmetry.space_group_name_H-M   'P 1'
#
loop_
_entity.id
_entity.type
_entity.pdbx_description
1 polymer ?
#
loop_
_entity_poly.entity_id
_entity_poly.type
_entity_poly.pdbx_seq_one_letter_code
_entity_poly.pdbx_strand_id
1 'polypeptide(L)'
;MSQVRRSLRDVSDAYTAFWAKDRCKAAAPAAAAHLPLQVLFGGPHISMPSFVRAKVRPGDLVYPVGVHDQRLYVLGRVRVTEIIEWSAGTDEQFTGHLDRFPDWRSTADSCLSEIVLGEAGTPLRFDAAMPPELLQRLTYRSLRGTRTVKHVDADGRLVHSLGVQGIYRLAPQCVADLDAVLAQPPSAPVFGRRNLRATVAQAELLV
;
A
#
# COMPACT_ATOMS: atom_id res chain seq x y z
N MET A 1 -3.04 -46.83 0.77
CA MET A 1 -3.26 -45.61 -0.04
C MET A 1 -3.58 -44.45 0.88
N SER A 2 -2.55 -43.83 1.47
CA SER A 2 -2.69 -42.74 2.43
C SER A 2 -2.73 -41.42 1.69
N GLN A 3 -3.85 -40.71 1.78
CA GLN A 3 -4.07 -39.42 1.14
C GLN A 3 -3.09 -38.37 1.65
N VAL A 4 -2.34 -37.85 0.69
CA VAL A 4 -1.70 -36.54 0.59
C VAL A 4 -2.31 -35.51 1.57
N ARG A 5 -1.67 -35.33 2.73
CA ARG A 5 -1.72 -34.06 3.46
C ARG A 5 -0.94 -33.04 2.63
N ARG A 6 -1.58 -32.51 1.58
CA ARG A 6 -1.07 -31.35 0.86
C ARG A 6 -1.00 -30.23 1.90
N SER A 7 0.21 -29.80 2.22
CA SER A 7 0.46 -28.72 3.16
C SER A 7 -0.35 -27.50 2.73
N LEU A 8 -1.35 -27.11 3.54
CA LEU A 8 -2.08 -25.84 3.39
C LEU A 8 -1.18 -24.60 3.65
N ARG A 9 0.15 -24.77 3.65
CA ARG A 9 1.15 -23.74 4.00
C ARG A 9 2.00 -23.27 2.81
N ASP A 10 1.61 -23.62 1.59
CA ASP A 10 2.36 -23.31 0.36
C ASP A 10 1.62 -22.32 -0.55
N VAL A 11 0.61 -21.62 -0.01
CA VAL A 11 -0.07 -20.54 -0.71
C VAL A 11 0.35 -19.25 -0.03
N SER A 12 1.10 -18.42 -0.75
CA SER A 12 1.44 -17.06 -0.33
C SER A 12 0.17 -16.29 0.01
N ASP A 13 0.18 -15.62 1.17
CA ASP A 13 -0.91 -14.73 1.55
C ASP A 13 -0.75 -13.39 0.80
N ALA A 14 -1.84 -12.62 0.74
CA ALA A 14 -1.83 -11.28 0.18
C ALA A 14 -2.39 -10.29 1.20
N TYR A 15 -1.85 -9.07 1.21
CA TYR A 15 -2.18 -8.05 2.20
C TYR A 15 -2.43 -6.71 1.53
N THR A 16 -3.38 -5.95 2.06
CA THR A 16 -3.41 -4.49 1.84
C THR A 16 -2.57 -3.82 2.92
N ALA A 17 -1.85 -2.76 2.57
CA ALA A 17 -1.10 -1.92 3.51
C ALA A 17 -1.51 -0.45 3.32
N PHE A 18 -2.21 0.12 4.29
CA PHE A 18 -2.69 1.49 4.18
C PHE A 18 -1.55 2.51 4.18
N TRP A 19 -1.59 3.43 3.22
CA TRP A 19 -0.71 4.58 3.12
C TRP A 19 -1.54 5.84 3.37
N ALA A 20 -1.17 6.55 4.44
CA ALA A 20 -1.73 7.85 4.74
C ALA A 20 -1.36 8.87 3.65
N LYS A 21 -2.14 9.96 3.57
CA LYS A 21 -1.99 11.01 2.55
C LYS A 21 -0.54 11.51 2.43
N ASP A 22 0.15 11.72 3.54
CA ASP A 22 1.52 12.24 3.51
C ASP A 22 2.54 11.23 3.00
N ARG A 23 2.34 9.93 3.28
CA ARG A 23 3.13 8.85 2.65
C ARG A 23 2.88 8.77 1.15
N CYS A 24 1.64 8.92 0.69
CA CYS A 24 1.34 9.01 -0.74
C CYS A 24 2.01 10.23 -1.40
N LYS A 25 2.02 11.39 -0.73
CA LYS A 25 2.73 12.58 -1.24
C LYS A 25 4.24 12.34 -1.31
N ALA A 26 4.83 11.74 -0.28
CA ALA A 26 6.26 11.45 -0.23
C ALA A 26 6.70 10.50 -1.35
N ALA A 27 5.82 9.58 -1.75
CA ALA A 27 6.05 8.64 -2.85
C ALA A 27 5.75 9.20 -4.25
N ALA A 28 5.24 10.44 -4.36
CA ALA A 28 4.88 11.03 -5.66
C ALA A 28 6.04 11.15 -6.66
N PRO A 29 7.28 11.47 -6.26
CA PRO A 29 8.41 11.46 -7.18
C PRO A 29 8.67 10.07 -7.79
N ALA A 30 8.66 9.02 -6.96
CA ALA A 30 8.85 7.64 -7.42
C ALA A 30 7.72 7.19 -8.35
N ALA A 31 6.47 7.56 -8.05
CA ALA A 31 5.32 7.31 -8.93
C ALA A 31 5.44 8.04 -10.27
N ALA A 32 5.83 9.32 -10.27
CA ALA A 32 6.03 10.10 -11.50
C ALA A 32 7.13 9.50 -12.39
N ALA A 33 8.21 9.01 -11.78
CA ALA A 33 9.30 8.31 -12.44
C ALA A 33 8.97 6.86 -12.83
N HIS A 34 7.74 6.38 -12.58
CA HIS A 34 7.29 5.02 -12.86
C HIS A 34 8.20 3.93 -12.24
N LEU A 35 8.80 4.23 -11.08
CA LEU A 35 9.70 3.31 -10.43
C LEU A 35 8.94 2.10 -9.88
N PRO A 36 9.44 0.87 -10.10
CA PRO A 36 8.84 -0.32 -9.52
C PRO A 36 8.99 -0.29 -7.99
N LEU A 37 7.91 -0.67 -7.29
CA LEU A 37 7.88 -0.76 -5.84
C LEU A 37 8.86 -1.84 -5.34
N GLN A 38 9.97 -1.41 -4.73
CA GLN A 38 11.04 -2.31 -4.29
C GLN A 38 11.13 -2.46 -2.77
N VAL A 39 10.63 -1.47 -2.03
CA VAL A 39 10.75 -1.42 -0.59
C VAL A 39 9.49 -0.82 0.05
N LEU A 40 9.14 -1.32 1.23
CA LEU A 40 8.12 -0.75 2.11
C LEU A 40 8.70 -0.54 3.52
N PHE A 41 8.09 0.38 4.25
CA PHE A 41 8.53 0.77 5.59
C PHE A 41 7.40 0.58 6.60
N GLY A 42 7.71 -0.15 7.67
CA GLY A 42 6.80 -0.53 8.77
C GLY A 42 7.28 -0.03 10.13
N GLY A 43 6.39 -0.03 11.11
CA GLY A 43 6.61 0.64 12.37
C GLY A 43 5.52 0.37 13.41
N PRO A 44 5.63 0.99 14.60
CA PRO A 44 4.69 0.77 15.69
C PRO A 44 3.38 1.58 15.53
N HIS A 45 3.30 2.50 14.56
CA HIS A 45 2.20 3.46 14.44
C HIS A 45 1.17 3.05 13.38
N ILE A 46 -0.06 3.54 13.54
CA ILE A 46 -1.15 3.32 12.57
C ILE A 46 -0.89 3.92 11.18
N SER A 47 -0.10 4.99 11.09
CA SER A 47 0.35 5.60 9.81
C SER A 47 1.43 4.78 9.11
N MET A 48 2.11 3.90 9.85
CA MET A 48 3.18 3.04 9.41
C MET A 48 3.04 1.67 10.10
N PRO A 49 2.02 0.89 9.75
CA PRO A 49 1.71 -0.36 10.44
C PRO A 49 2.84 -1.38 10.31
N SER A 50 3.03 -2.18 11.35
CA SER A 50 4.00 -3.28 11.40
C SER A 50 3.56 -4.49 10.55
N PHE A 51 4.42 -4.88 9.62
CA PHE A 51 4.27 -6.06 8.76
C PHE A 51 4.47 -7.34 9.56
N VAL A 52 5.41 -7.32 10.51
CA VAL A 52 5.67 -8.44 11.43
C VAL A 52 4.46 -8.72 12.31
N ARG A 53 3.84 -7.67 12.86
CA ARG A 53 2.60 -7.79 13.65
C ARG A 53 1.45 -8.31 12.80
N ALA A 54 1.37 -7.91 11.54
CA ALA A 54 0.39 -8.40 10.58
C ALA A 54 0.66 -9.83 10.06
N LYS A 55 1.81 -10.43 10.44
CA LYS A 55 2.25 -11.77 10.05
C LYS A 55 2.54 -11.93 8.56
N VAL A 56 2.98 -10.85 7.92
CA VAL A 56 3.54 -10.88 6.56
C VAL A 56 4.86 -11.65 6.58
N ARG A 57 5.12 -12.42 5.52
CA ARG A 57 6.30 -13.28 5.37
C ARG A 57 6.89 -13.17 3.97
N PRO A 58 8.16 -13.58 3.78
CA PRO A 58 8.69 -13.84 2.45
C PRO A 58 7.76 -14.72 1.62
N GLY A 59 7.57 -14.35 0.35
CA GLY A 59 6.63 -14.96 -0.58
C GLY A 59 5.25 -14.30 -0.62
N ASP A 60 4.84 -13.56 0.41
CA ASP A 60 3.54 -12.88 0.45
C ASP A 60 3.49 -11.68 -0.52
N LEU A 61 2.27 -11.34 -0.95
CA LEU A 61 2.00 -10.12 -1.72
C LEU A 61 1.56 -8.98 -0.81
N VAL A 62 2.07 -7.78 -1.06
CA VAL A 62 1.59 -6.55 -0.43
C VAL A 62 1.12 -5.58 -1.49
N TYR A 63 -0.09 -5.06 -1.28
CA TYR A 63 -0.72 -4.01 -2.06
C TYR A 63 -0.83 -2.75 -1.20
N PRO A 64 0.05 -1.75 -1.37
CA PRO A 64 -0.17 -0.46 -0.75
C PRO A 64 -1.49 0.15 -1.25
N VAL A 65 -2.30 0.68 -0.33
CA VAL A 65 -3.59 1.30 -0.67
C VAL A 65 -3.69 2.69 -0.07
N GLY A 66 -4.27 3.63 -0.82
CA GLY A 66 -4.51 4.99 -0.39
C GLY A 66 -5.98 5.36 -0.50
N VAL A 67 -6.43 6.34 0.29
CA VAL A 67 -7.80 6.88 0.18
C VAL A 67 -7.74 8.33 -0.25
N HIS A 68 -8.53 8.68 -1.27
CA HIS A 68 -8.70 10.06 -1.74
C HIS A 68 -10.13 10.24 -2.27
N ASP A 69 -10.77 11.36 -1.92
CA ASP A 69 -12.15 11.67 -2.29
C ASP A 69 -13.12 10.50 -2.10
N GLN A 70 -13.05 9.86 -0.92
CA GLN A 70 -13.86 8.71 -0.52
C GLN A 70 -13.67 7.45 -1.39
N ARG A 71 -12.64 7.40 -2.24
CA ARG A 71 -12.31 6.22 -3.06
C ARG A 71 -11.03 5.56 -2.55
N LEU A 72 -11.01 4.24 -2.61
CA LEU A 72 -9.80 3.45 -2.36
C LEU A 72 -8.99 3.34 -3.66
N TYR A 73 -7.68 3.53 -3.58
CA TYR A 73 -6.74 3.38 -4.70
C TYR A 73 -5.77 2.26 -4.39
N VAL A 74 -5.55 1.36 -5.34
CA VAL A 74 -4.51 0.33 -5.27
C VAL A 74 -3.24 0.93 -5.87
N LEU A 75 -2.25 1.19 -5.03
CA LEU A 75 -1.11 2.01 -5.43
C LEU A 75 -0.05 1.20 -6.16
N GLY A 76 -0.01 -0.11 -5.94
CA GLY A 76 0.93 -1.02 -6.58
C GLY A 76 0.87 -2.38 -5.92
N ARG A 77 1.82 -3.24 -6.28
CA ARG A 77 2.00 -4.56 -5.69
C ARG A 77 3.49 -4.87 -5.61
N VAL A 78 3.89 -5.54 -4.54
CA VAL A 78 5.23 -6.12 -4.40
C VAL A 78 5.13 -7.52 -3.79
N ARG A 79 6.01 -8.45 -4.19
CA ARG A 79 6.20 -9.71 -3.47
C ARG A 79 7.33 -9.55 -2.45
N VAL A 80 7.06 -9.89 -1.20
CA VAL A 80 8.03 -9.78 -0.12
C VAL A 80 9.14 -10.81 -0.31
N THR A 81 10.39 -10.38 -0.27
CA THR A 81 11.56 -11.27 -0.25
C THR A 81 12.14 -11.38 1.15
N GLU A 82 12.12 -10.28 1.90
CA GLU A 82 12.75 -10.18 3.22
C GLU A 82 12.08 -9.10 4.07
N ILE A 83 12.08 -9.31 5.39
CA ILE A 83 11.68 -8.30 6.37
C ILE A 83 12.84 -8.12 7.34
N ILE A 84 13.35 -6.90 7.42
CA ILE A 84 14.48 -6.52 8.26
C ILE A 84 13.92 -5.68 9.41
N GLU A 85 13.98 -6.23 10.62
CA GLU A 85 13.55 -5.54 11.85
C GLU A 85 14.72 -4.75 12.43
N TRP A 86 14.46 -3.53 12.87
CA TRP A 86 15.42 -2.76 13.64
C TRP A 86 15.59 -3.41 15.03
N SER A 87 16.83 -3.49 15.48
CA SER A 87 17.18 -3.89 16.85
C SER A 87 18.37 -3.10 17.35
N ALA A 88 18.49 -2.93 18.67
CA ALA A 88 19.58 -2.18 19.27
C ALA A 88 20.95 -2.74 18.82
N GLY A 89 21.82 -1.88 18.28
CA GLY A 89 23.14 -2.28 17.77
C GLY A 89 23.18 -2.66 16.29
N THR A 90 22.08 -2.49 15.54
CA THR A 90 22.02 -2.75 14.09
C THR A 90 21.92 -1.47 13.26
N ASP A 91 22.12 -0.30 13.87
CA ASP A 91 21.85 1.01 13.29
C ASP A 91 22.58 1.25 11.95
N GLU A 92 23.86 0.88 11.85
CA GLU A 92 24.64 1.01 10.61
C GLU A 92 24.11 0.10 9.50
N GLN A 93 23.76 -1.15 9.81
CA GLN A 93 23.20 -2.09 8.85
C GLN A 93 21.83 -1.61 8.37
N PHE A 94 20.98 -1.21 9.31
CA PHE A 94 19.63 -0.71 9.04
C PHE A 94 19.67 0.55 8.16
N THR A 95 20.60 1.47 8.44
CA THR A 95 20.83 2.66 7.61
C THR A 95 21.37 2.29 6.23
N GLY A 96 22.31 1.33 6.15
CA GLY A 96 22.81 0.81 4.88
C GLY A 96 21.72 0.22 3.99
N HIS A 97 20.69 -0.40 4.57
CA HIS A 97 19.50 -0.83 3.81
C HIS A 97 18.67 0.34 3.28
N LEU A 98 18.52 1.43 4.04
CA LEU A 98 17.83 2.63 3.57
C LEU A 98 18.58 3.32 2.43
N ASP A 99 19.91 3.37 2.50
CA ASP A 99 20.76 4.03 1.50
C ASP A 99 20.73 3.32 0.15
N ARG A 100 20.37 2.04 0.11
CA ARG A 100 20.15 1.27 -1.14
C ARG A 100 18.91 1.71 -1.92
N PHE A 101 17.99 2.46 -1.29
CA PHE A 101 16.72 2.87 -1.89
C PHE A 101 16.49 4.39 -1.75
N PRO A 102 17.37 5.22 -2.33
CA PRO A 102 17.31 6.68 -2.15
C PRO A 102 15.98 7.28 -2.63
N ASP A 103 15.41 6.77 -3.72
CA ASP A 103 14.13 7.23 -4.28
C ASP A 103 12.92 6.95 -3.38
N TRP A 104 13.07 6.01 -2.44
CA TRP A 104 12.00 5.58 -1.54
C TRP A 104 12.16 6.15 -0.13
N ARG A 105 13.32 6.71 0.21
CA ARG A 105 13.67 7.15 1.56
C ARG A 105 12.67 8.15 2.15
N SER A 106 12.09 9.02 1.33
CA SER A 106 11.06 9.99 1.75
C SER A 106 9.81 9.33 2.33
N THR A 107 9.54 8.06 2.02
CA THR A 107 8.37 7.32 2.50
C THR A 107 8.60 6.65 3.86
N ALA A 108 9.85 6.63 4.33
CA ALA A 108 10.21 6.27 5.69
C ALA A 108 9.82 7.41 6.65
N ASP A 109 9.47 7.03 7.88
CA ASP A 109 9.13 7.95 8.98
C ASP A 109 10.18 7.80 10.09
N SER A 110 10.29 8.76 11.00
CA SER A 110 11.29 8.75 12.09
C SER A 110 11.11 7.57 13.05
N CYS A 111 9.91 6.99 13.11
CA CYS A 111 9.60 5.84 13.94
C CYS A 111 9.70 4.50 13.20
N LEU A 112 10.46 4.46 12.10
CA LEU A 112 10.69 3.26 11.30
C LEU A 112 11.32 2.15 12.17
N SER A 113 10.75 0.95 12.11
CA SER A 113 11.32 -0.23 12.78
C SER A 113 11.42 -1.45 11.88
N GLU A 114 10.90 -1.39 10.65
CA GLU A 114 10.89 -2.52 9.72
C GLU A 114 11.12 -2.06 8.28
N ILE A 115 12.05 -2.68 7.58
CA ILE A 115 12.24 -2.54 6.13
C ILE A 115 11.77 -3.83 5.47
N VAL A 116 10.82 -3.73 4.55
CA VAL A 116 10.31 -4.86 3.77
C VAL A 116 10.90 -4.76 2.37
N LEU A 117 11.81 -5.67 2.05
CA LEU A 117 12.35 -5.79 0.71
C LEU A 117 11.42 -6.62 -0.15
N GLY A 118 11.34 -6.28 -1.43
CA GLY A 118 10.52 -7.04 -2.34
C GLY A 118 11.02 -7.07 -3.77
N GLU A 119 10.41 -7.98 -4.50
CA GLU A 119 10.68 -8.27 -5.90
C GLU A 119 9.39 -8.17 -6.72
N ALA A 120 9.53 -8.18 -8.05
CA ALA A 120 8.41 -8.16 -8.99
C ALA A 120 7.40 -7.02 -8.70
N GLY A 121 7.92 -5.90 -8.22
CA GLY A 121 7.16 -4.70 -7.90
C GLY A 121 6.55 -4.08 -9.16
N THR A 122 5.28 -3.68 -9.07
CA THR A 122 4.69 -2.84 -10.11
C THR A 122 5.14 -1.39 -9.93
N PRO A 123 5.16 -0.57 -10.99
CA PRO A 123 5.21 0.88 -10.84
C PRO A 123 4.12 1.39 -9.89
N LEU A 124 4.43 2.42 -9.10
CA LEU A 124 3.41 3.06 -8.27
C LEU A 124 2.41 3.83 -9.13
N ARG A 125 1.13 3.72 -8.77
CA ARG A 125 -0.02 4.27 -9.48
C ARG A 125 -0.90 5.08 -8.53
N PHE A 126 -1.20 6.30 -8.94
CA PHE A 126 -2.08 7.22 -8.19
C PHE A 126 -3.38 7.51 -8.92
N ASP A 127 -3.74 6.63 -9.83
CA ASP A 127 -4.86 6.73 -10.76
C ASP A 127 -5.74 5.46 -10.76
N ALA A 128 -5.27 4.38 -10.12
CA ALA A 128 -5.92 3.08 -10.07
C ALA A 128 -6.97 3.00 -8.95
N ALA A 129 -8.09 3.69 -9.15
CA ALA A 129 -9.21 3.66 -8.22
C ALA A 129 -9.89 2.29 -8.24
N MET A 130 -10.14 1.72 -7.07
CA MET A 130 -10.92 0.50 -6.94
C MET A 130 -12.38 0.77 -7.38
N PRO A 131 -12.92 -0.02 -8.33
CA PRO A 131 -14.33 0.07 -8.71
C PRO A 131 -15.26 -0.17 -7.52
N PRO A 132 -16.43 0.50 -7.47
CA PRO A 132 -17.42 0.38 -6.40
C PRO A 132 -17.74 -1.07 -6.01
N GLU A 133 -17.99 -1.91 -7.02
CA GLU A 133 -18.43 -3.29 -6.85
C GLU A 133 -17.31 -4.16 -6.29
N LEU A 134 -16.04 -3.85 -6.65
CA LEU A 134 -14.86 -4.51 -6.09
C LEU A 134 -14.66 -4.09 -4.64
N LEU A 135 -14.80 -2.80 -4.32
CA LEU A 135 -14.64 -2.32 -2.96
C LEU A 135 -15.69 -2.92 -2.00
N GLN A 136 -16.94 -3.03 -2.44
CA GLN A 136 -18.03 -3.61 -1.65
C GLN A 136 -17.79 -5.10 -1.32
N ARG A 137 -17.16 -5.85 -2.23
CA ARG A 137 -16.81 -7.27 -1.99
C ARG A 137 -15.41 -7.50 -1.43
N LEU A 138 -14.60 -6.44 -1.29
CA LEU A 138 -13.25 -6.55 -0.74
C LEU A 138 -13.32 -7.14 0.67
N THR A 139 -12.75 -8.33 0.80
CA THR A 139 -12.87 -9.16 2.00
C THR A 139 -11.51 -9.37 2.62
N TYR A 140 -11.41 -9.03 3.90
CA TYR A 140 -10.29 -9.36 4.74
C TYR A 140 -10.57 -10.64 5.52
N ARG A 141 -9.50 -11.35 5.88
CA ARG A 141 -9.57 -12.53 6.73
C ARG A 141 -8.61 -12.44 7.90
N SER A 142 -8.96 -13.14 8.95
CA SER A 142 -8.17 -13.29 10.17
C SER A 142 -8.41 -14.68 10.76
N LEU A 143 -7.73 -15.00 11.86
CA LEU A 143 -8.02 -16.21 12.63
C LEU A 143 -9.46 -16.23 13.20
N ARG A 144 -10.10 -15.07 13.34
CA ARG A 144 -11.47 -14.93 13.86
C ARG A 144 -12.55 -15.01 12.77
N GLY A 145 -12.17 -15.22 11.51
CA GLY A 145 -13.08 -15.25 10.37
C GLY A 145 -12.83 -14.13 9.37
N THR A 146 -13.79 -13.94 8.48
CA THR A 146 -13.76 -12.96 7.38
C THR A 146 -14.63 -11.75 7.67
N ARG A 147 -14.30 -10.61 7.04
CA ARG A 147 -15.13 -9.41 7.06
C ARG A 147 -14.93 -8.63 5.77
N THR A 148 -15.98 -7.95 5.30
CA THR A 148 -15.85 -6.93 4.25
C THR A 148 -15.27 -5.62 4.83
N VAL A 149 -14.94 -4.69 3.94
CA VAL A 149 -14.55 -3.33 4.33
C VAL A 149 -15.74 -2.63 4.99
N LYS A 150 -15.50 -2.02 6.16
CA LYS A 150 -16.53 -1.24 6.88
C LYS A 150 -16.67 0.15 6.26
N HIS A 151 -17.85 0.75 6.44
CA HIS A 151 -18.14 2.14 6.02
C HIS A 151 -18.06 2.37 4.52
N VAL A 152 -18.41 1.34 3.73
CA VAL A 152 -18.66 1.48 2.30
C VAL A 152 -20.16 1.75 2.11
N ASP A 153 -20.51 2.83 1.42
CA ASP A 153 -21.91 3.14 1.11
C ASP A 153 -22.43 2.37 -0.12
N ALA A 154 -23.69 2.60 -0.49
CA ALA A 154 -24.35 1.95 -1.61
C ALA A 154 -23.69 2.24 -2.97
N ASP A 155 -23.01 3.40 -3.10
CA ASP A 155 -22.29 3.82 -4.31
C ASP A 155 -20.84 3.32 -4.34
N GLY A 156 -20.42 2.53 -3.34
CA GLY A 156 -19.06 2.01 -3.22
C GLY A 156 -18.04 3.10 -2.87
N ARG A 157 -18.44 4.08 -2.06
CA ARG A 157 -17.55 5.10 -1.48
C ARG A 157 -17.31 4.83 -0.01
N LEU A 158 -16.11 5.18 0.46
CA LEU A 158 -15.72 5.13 1.85
C LEU A 158 -16.23 6.36 2.59
N VAL A 159 -17.25 6.17 3.42
CA VAL A 159 -17.72 7.17 4.39
C VAL A 159 -16.62 7.44 5.44
N HIS A 160 -15.87 6.39 5.82
CA HIS A 160 -14.71 6.48 6.69
C HIS A 160 -13.60 5.54 6.23
N SER A 161 -12.34 5.97 6.33
CA SER A 161 -11.18 5.14 5.98
C SER A 161 -10.78 4.13 7.07
N LEU A 162 -11.38 4.20 8.27
CA LEU A 162 -11.04 3.30 9.39
C LEU A 162 -11.12 1.82 9.04
N GLY A 163 -12.01 1.43 8.12
CA GLY A 163 -12.17 0.03 7.69
C GLY A 163 -10.97 -0.55 6.93
N VAL A 164 -10.10 0.32 6.39
CA VAL A 164 -8.91 -0.01 5.58
C VAL A 164 -7.59 0.40 6.22
N GLN A 165 -7.61 1.16 7.33
CA GLN A 165 -6.38 1.60 8.01
C GLN A 165 -5.66 0.46 8.72
N GLY A 166 -4.50 0.06 8.20
CA GLY A 166 -3.63 -0.96 8.78
C GLY A 166 -3.04 -1.87 7.70
N ILE A 167 -2.57 -3.05 8.13
CA ILE A 167 -2.21 -4.14 7.24
C ILE A 167 -3.21 -5.28 7.44
N TYR A 168 -3.93 -5.63 6.38
CA TYR A 168 -4.99 -6.64 6.45
C TYR A 168 -4.79 -7.71 5.40
N ARG A 169 -4.84 -8.96 5.86
CA ARG A 169 -4.79 -10.14 5.00
C ARG A 169 -6.06 -10.25 4.17
N LEU A 170 -5.89 -10.42 2.87
CA LEU A 170 -6.95 -10.57 1.89
C LEU A 170 -7.49 -12.00 1.87
N ALA A 171 -8.78 -12.12 1.62
CA ALA A 171 -9.35 -13.37 1.14
C ALA A 171 -8.79 -13.68 -0.27
N PRO A 172 -8.44 -14.94 -0.60
CA PRO A 172 -7.74 -15.27 -1.84
C PRO A 172 -8.40 -14.76 -3.12
N GLN A 173 -9.74 -14.75 -3.18
CA GLN A 173 -10.48 -14.27 -4.35
C GLN A 173 -10.26 -12.78 -4.65
N CYS A 174 -9.93 -11.97 -3.64
CA CYS A 174 -9.71 -10.53 -3.83
C CYS A 174 -8.35 -10.21 -4.47
N VAL A 175 -7.43 -11.17 -4.56
CA VAL A 175 -6.10 -10.95 -5.18
C VAL A 175 -6.26 -10.61 -6.67
N ALA A 176 -7.05 -11.41 -7.39
CA ALA A 176 -7.32 -11.17 -8.81
C ALA A 176 -8.03 -9.83 -9.05
N ASP A 177 -8.91 -9.41 -8.12
CA ASP A 177 -9.57 -8.11 -8.19
C ASP A 177 -8.56 -6.95 -8.11
N LEU A 178 -7.60 -7.02 -7.18
CA LEU A 178 -6.58 -5.98 -7.03
C LEU A 178 -5.58 -5.97 -8.20
N ASP A 179 -5.20 -7.15 -8.70
CA ASP A 179 -4.38 -7.26 -9.91
C ASP A 179 -5.10 -6.67 -11.13
N ALA A 180 -6.40 -6.92 -11.27
CA ALA A 180 -7.21 -6.34 -12.35
C ALA A 180 -7.27 -4.81 -12.27
N VAL A 181 -7.36 -4.23 -11.06
CA VAL A 181 -7.28 -2.77 -10.86
C VAL A 181 -5.94 -2.22 -11.34
N LEU A 182 -4.83 -2.88 -11.00
CA LEU A 182 -3.49 -2.45 -11.44
C LEU A 182 -3.26 -2.62 -12.95
N ALA A 183 -3.98 -3.54 -13.59
CA ALA A 183 -3.91 -3.79 -15.04
C ALA A 183 -4.77 -2.82 -15.89
N GLN A 184 -5.60 -1.99 -15.26
CA GLN A 184 -6.42 -1.00 -15.98
C GLN A 184 -5.55 0.01 -16.74
N PRO A 185 -6.01 0.56 -17.87
CA PRO A 185 -5.27 1.59 -18.58
C PRO A 185 -5.00 2.82 -17.68
N PRO A 186 -3.90 3.56 -17.89
CA PRO A 186 -3.60 4.77 -17.13
C PRO A 186 -4.72 5.81 -17.21
N SER A 187 -5.00 6.45 -16.09
CA SER A 187 -5.86 7.62 -15.98
C SER A 187 -5.15 8.75 -15.24
N ALA A 188 -5.80 9.90 -15.07
CA ALA A 188 -5.13 11.06 -14.49
C ALA A 188 -4.86 10.86 -12.97
N PRO A 189 -3.62 11.09 -12.48
CA PRO A 189 -3.28 10.85 -11.08
C PRO A 189 -3.98 11.83 -10.13
N VAL A 190 -4.31 11.35 -8.93
CA VAL A 190 -5.05 12.12 -7.90
C VAL A 190 -4.18 12.56 -6.72
N PHE A 191 -3.09 11.84 -6.42
CA PHE A 191 -2.12 12.27 -5.42
C PHE A 191 -1.04 13.14 -6.07
N GLY A 192 -0.58 14.19 -5.36
CA GLY A 192 0.53 15.02 -5.82
C GLY A 192 0.17 16.14 -6.80
N ARG A 193 -1.11 16.35 -7.15
CA ARG A 193 -1.53 17.60 -7.80
C ARG A 193 -1.28 18.78 -6.85
N ARG A 194 -0.25 19.58 -7.13
CA ARG A 194 -0.26 20.98 -6.69
C ARG A 194 -1.53 21.60 -7.29
N ASN A 195 -2.35 22.24 -6.47
CA ASN A 195 -3.39 23.14 -6.98
C ASN A 195 -2.69 24.25 -7.79
N LEU A 196 -2.53 24.05 -9.10
CA LEU A 196 -2.08 25.08 -10.05
C LEU A 196 -3.15 26.17 -10.28
N ARG A 197 -4.19 26.24 -9.43
CA ARG A 197 -5.29 27.22 -9.51
C ARG A 197 -5.21 28.35 -8.47
N ALA A 198 -4.06 28.56 -7.83
CA ALA A 198 -3.88 29.65 -6.86
C ALA A 198 -2.84 30.72 -7.27
N THR A 199 -2.48 30.81 -8.55
CA THR A 199 -1.45 31.79 -9.00
C THR A 199 -1.80 32.49 -10.32
N VAL A 200 -3.06 32.91 -10.52
CA VAL A 200 -3.42 33.83 -11.62
C VAL A 200 -4.27 35.04 -11.16
N ALA A 201 -4.65 35.14 -9.88
CA ALA A 201 -5.55 36.21 -9.42
C ALA A 201 -4.86 37.37 -8.66
N GLN A 202 -3.56 37.63 -8.88
CA GLN A 202 -2.87 38.79 -8.28
C GLN A 202 -1.97 39.58 -9.25
N ALA A 203 -2.17 39.43 -10.57
CA ALA A 203 -1.44 40.22 -11.57
C ALA A 203 -2.29 41.31 -12.26
N GLU A 204 -3.56 41.52 -11.86
CA GLU A 204 -4.43 42.56 -12.44
C GLU A 204 -4.80 43.69 -11.46
N LEU A 205 -3.88 44.06 -10.58
CA LEU A 205 -3.96 45.33 -9.85
C LEU A 205 -2.57 45.96 -9.79
N LEU A 206 -2.10 46.45 -10.94
CA LEU A 206 -1.08 47.48 -11.11
C LEU A 206 -1.07 47.87 -12.59
N VAL A 207 -2.09 48.63 -12.99
CA VAL A 207 -2.05 49.58 -14.12
C VAL A 207 -2.52 50.91 -13.58
#